data_AF-C4JN51-F1
#
_entry.id   AF-C4JN51-F1
#
_cell.length_a   1.000
_cell.length_b   1.000
_cell.length_c   1.000
_cell.angle_alpha   90.00
_cell.angle_beta   90.00
_cell.angle_gamma   90.00
#
_symmetry.space_group_name_H-M   'P 1'
#
loop_
_entity.id
_entity.type
_entity.pdbx_description
1 polymer ?
#
loop_
_entity_poly.entity_id
_entity_poly.type
_entity_poly.pdbx_seq_one_letter_code
_entity_poly.pdbx_strand_id
1 'polypeptide(L)'
;MRSELQISTLLVPPPGPALRRPTPSNPAPSCNPHVFNDAMDVRTMIFVNEQGCSPESEFDEDDPRSWHWVFYDGRADKQIPIGVIRLVPPPHPSHETLLRDSGASHQLERHAEPEEPYVKLTRVGLLPAYRGMGLSRKLVDTALDWAAEHKHEVVSAGCNKQPWNGLVLVHAQVQVEALYARMGFVTDESMGTWEEERILHVGMWKRVNVPP
;
A
#
# COMPACT_ATOMS: atom_id res chain seq x y z
N MET A 1 12.63 -32.33 -1.74
CA MET A 1 12.45 -31.36 -2.84
C MET A 1 11.67 -30.18 -2.29
N ARG A 2 12.23 -28.96 -2.29
CA ARG A 2 11.41 -27.75 -2.10
C ARG A 2 10.66 -27.56 -3.41
N SER A 3 9.33 -27.65 -3.42
CA SER A 3 8.56 -27.27 -4.60
C SER A 3 8.89 -25.80 -4.93
N GLU A 4 9.12 -25.47 -6.20
CA GLU A 4 9.30 -24.07 -6.60
C GLU A 4 8.02 -23.27 -6.29
N LEU A 5 8.15 -22.05 -5.79
CA LEU A 5 7.03 -21.13 -5.60
C LEU A 5 6.56 -20.67 -6.98
N GLN A 6 5.30 -20.93 -7.33
CA GLN A 6 4.70 -20.38 -8.54
C GLN A 6 3.88 -19.15 -8.15
N ILE A 7 4.51 -17.97 -8.23
CA ILE A 7 3.85 -16.71 -7.87
C ILE A 7 3.32 -16.02 -9.12
N SER A 8 2.02 -15.78 -9.17
CA SER A 8 1.38 -14.87 -10.13
C SER A 8 0.96 -13.56 -9.44
N THR A 9 0.74 -12.52 -10.24
CA THR A 9 0.29 -11.22 -9.76
C THR A 9 -0.88 -10.76 -10.61
N LEU A 10 -1.94 -10.26 -9.97
CA LEU A 10 -3.05 -9.59 -10.64
C LEU A 10 -3.13 -8.15 -10.15
N LEU A 11 -3.52 -7.24 -11.05
CA LEU A 11 -3.72 -5.81 -10.80
C LEU A 11 -5.20 -5.47 -10.91
N VAL A 12 -5.70 -4.67 -9.97
CA VAL A 12 -6.99 -3.99 -10.04
C VAL A 12 -6.71 -2.49 -10.23
N PRO A 13 -7.07 -1.90 -11.38
CA PRO A 13 -7.04 -0.45 -11.53
C PRO A 13 -8.09 0.19 -10.60
N PRO A 14 -8.08 1.53 -10.40
CA PRO A 14 -9.02 2.25 -9.55
C PRO A 14 -10.47 1.76 -9.74
N PRO A 15 -11.02 0.98 -8.79
CA PRO A 15 -12.29 0.29 -8.99
C PRO A 15 -13.51 1.22 -8.88
N GLY A 16 -13.30 2.45 -8.44
CA GLY A 16 -14.33 3.47 -8.34
C GLY A 16 -15.22 3.35 -7.09
N PRO A 17 -16.15 4.30 -6.90
CA PRO A 17 -16.88 4.47 -5.64
C PRO A 17 -17.98 3.41 -5.39
N ALA A 18 -18.19 2.49 -6.34
CA ALA A 18 -19.13 1.39 -6.18
C ALA A 18 -18.65 0.31 -5.21
N LEU A 19 -17.38 0.36 -4.78
CA LEU A 19 -16.81 -0.56 -3.82
C LEU A 19 -17.63 -0.63 -2.51
N ARG A 20 -17.61 -1.81 -1.91
CA ARG A 20 -18.18 -2.07 -0.59
C ARG A 20 -17.17 -2.82 0.27
N ARG A 21 -17.04 -2.44 1.54
CA ARG A 21 -16.24 -3.19 2.51
C ARG A 21 -16.80 -4.61 2.66
N PRO A 22 -15.99 -5.67 2.47
CA PRO A 22 -16.35 -7.02 2.87
C PRO A 22 -16.66 -7.14 4.36
N THR A 23 -17.60 -8.01 4.72
CA THR A 23 -17.97 -8.27 6.13
C THR A 23 -18.09 -9.77 6.38
N PRO A 24 -18.13 -10.23 7.64
CA PRO A 24 -18.38 -11.65 7.92
C PRO A 24 -19.69 -12.20 7.32
N SER A 25 -20.71 -11.35 7.13
CA SER A 25 -21.98 -11.72 6.50
C SER A 25 -21.98 -11.61 4.97
N ASN A 26 -21.02 -10.87 4.40
CA ASN A 26 -20.84 -10.70 2.96
C ASN A 26 -19.34 -10.56 2.63
N PRO A 27 -18.58 -11.67 2.67
CA PRO A 27 -17.12 -11.63 2.54
C PRO A 27 -16.64 -11.34 1.12
N ALA A 28 -17.50 -11.49 0.11
CA ALA A 28 -17.16 -11.18 -1.27
C ALA A 28 -18.32 -10.42 -1.93
N PRO A 29 -18.50 -9.11 -1.64
CA PRO A 29 -19.53 -8.31 -2.28
C PRO A 29 -19.43 -8.41 -3.81
N SER A 30 -20.54 -8.76 -4.47
CA SER A 30 -20.57 -9.00 -5.92
C SER A 30 -20.33 -7.76 -6.78
N CYS A 31 -20.45 -6.56 -6.19
CA CYS A 31 -20.12 -5.30 -6.84
C CYS A 31 -18.61 -5.02 -6.88
N ASN A 32 -17.82 -5.69 -6.04
CA ASN A 32 -16.37 -5.53 -6.04
C ASN A 32 -15.75 -6.43 -7.13
N PRO A 33 -14.66 -5.99 -7.78
CA PRO A 33 -13.81 -6.89 -8.55
C PRO A 33 -13.34 -8.07 -7.65
N HIS A 34 -13.33 -9.30 -8.18
CA HIS A 34 -12.91 -10.48 -7.41
C HIS A 34 -11.52 -10.29 -6.77
N VAL A 35 -10.56 -9.79 -7.54
CA VAL A 35 -9.19 -9.54 -7.06
C VAL A 35 -9.16 -8.48 -5.95
N PHE A 36 -10.10 -7.52 -5.92
CA PHE A 36 -10.21 -6.58 -4.80
C PHE A 36 -10.74 -7.26 -3.54
N ASN A 37 -11.69 -8.20 -3.66
CA ASN A 37 -12.12 -9.02 -2.52
C ASN A 37 -10.93 -9.84 -1.98
N ASP A 38 -10.13 -10.45 -2.86
CA ASP A 38 -8.92 -11.16 -2.46
C ASP A 38 -7.92 -10.24 -1.72
N ALA A 39 -7.75 -8.99 -2.19
CA ALA A 39 -6.92 -7.99 -1.52
C ALA A 39 -7.42 -7.70 -0.10
N MET A 40 -8.74 -7.54 0.07
CA MET A 40 -9.39 -7.30 1.36
C MET A 40 -9.29 -8.51 2.30
N ASP A 41 -9.35 -9.73 1.77
CA ASP A 41 -9.15 -10.94 2.55
C ASP A 41 -7.71 -11.02 3.10
N VAL A 42 -6.71 -10.76 2.25
CA VAL A 42 -5.30 -10.73 2.68
C VAL A 42 -5.06 -9.62 3.72
N ARG A 43 -5.62 -8.43 3.48
CA ARG A 43 -5.57 -7.29 4.42
C ARG A 43 -6.17 -7.64 5.77
N THR A 44 -7.35 -8.26 5.79
CA THR A 44 -8.01 -8.71 7.02
C THR A 44 -7.15 -9.72 7.77
N MET A 45 -6.56 -10.69 7.07
CA MET A 45 -5.69 -11.68 7.69
C MET A 45 -4.44 -11.08 8.33
N ILE A 46 -3.87 -10.03 7.74
CA ILE A 46 -2.63 -9.40 8.22
C ILE A 46 -2.92 -8.28 9.22
N PHE A 47 -3.66 -7.26 8.81
CA PHE A 47 -3.82 -6.04 9.59
C PHE A 47 -4.81 -6.21 10.74
N VAL A 48 -5.93 -6.92 10.51
CA VAL A 48 -6.92 -7.14 11.56
C VAL A 48 -6.55 -8.33 12.44
N ASN A 49 -6.45 -9.52 11.85
CA ASN A 49 -6.33 -10.76 12.62
C ASN A 49 -4.95 -10.91 13.28
N GLU A 50 -3.89 -10.51 12.59
CA GLU A 50 -2.52 -10.65 13.10
C GLU A 50 -2.06 -9.39 13.85
N GLN A 51 -2.25 -8.20 13.29
CA GLN A 51 -1.74 -6.95 13.89
C GLN A 51 -2.72 -6.26 14.84
N GLY A 52 -4.00 -6.67 14.84
CA GLY A 52 -5.01 -6.12 15.76
C GLY A 52 -5.51 -4.73 15.39
N CYS A 53 -5.30 -4.29 14.14
CA CYS A 53 -5.90 -3.05 13.62
C CYS A 53 -7.42 -3.16 13.58
N SER A 54 -8.09 -2.02 13.67
CA SER A 54 -9.54 -1.94 13.55
C SER A 54 -10.01 -2.42 12.17
N PRO A 55 -11.00 -3.34 12.08
CA PRO A 55 -11.59 -3.75 10.80
C PRO A 55 -12.15 -2.57 9.99
N GLU A 56 -12.62 -1.52 10.67
CA GLU A 56 -13.21 -0.34 10.05
C GLU A 56 -12.15 0.50 9.32
N SER A 57 -10.91 0.53 9.82
CA SER A 57 -9.79 1.23 9.21
C SER A 57 -9.22 0.52 7.98
N GLU A 58 -9.58 -0.76 7.78
CA GLU A 58 -9.13 -1.53 6.63
C GLU A 58 -9.87 -1.23 5.34
N PHE A 59 -10.87 -0.35 5.33
CA PHE A 59 -11.48 0.16 4.10
C PHE A 59 -11.66 1.67 4.20
N ASP A 60 -11.02 2.42 3.31
CA ASP A 60 -10.94 3.88 3.39
C ASP A 60 -11.25 4.57 2.04
N GLU A 61 -11.18 5.90 2.03
CA GLU A 61 -11.50 6.72 0.86
C GLU A 61 -10.50 6.58 -0.29
N ASP A 62 -9.31 6.01 -0.04
CA ASP A 62 -8.30 5.79 -1.06
C ASP A 62 -8.55 4.49 -1.85
N ASP A 63 -9.29 3.52 -1.29
CA ASP A 63 -9.56 2.24 -1.95
C ASP A 63 -10.20 2.38 -3.35
N PRO A 64 -11.22 3.24 -3.56
CA PRO A 64 -11.82 3.51 -4.87
C PRO A 64 -10.88 4.11 -5.92
N ARG A 65 -9.87 4.87 -5.50
CA ARG A 65 -8.97 5.66 -6.38
C ARG A 65 -7.60 5.02 -6.58
N SER A 66 -7.32 3.91 -5.92
CA SER A 66 -5.99 3.29 -5.88
C SER A 66 -5.87 2.10 -6.80
N TRP A 67 -4.63 1.80 -7.19
CA TRP A 67 -4.28 0.53 -7.82
C TRP A 67 -3.94 -0.50 -6.75
N HIS A 68 -4.40 -1.73 -6.94
CA HIS A 68 -4.19 -2.82 -5.98
C HIS A 68 -3.55 -4.00 -6.70
N TRP A 69 -2.41 -4.48 -6.21
CA TRP A 69 -1.80 -5.72 -6.67
C TRP A 69 -2.01 -6.81 -5.63
N VAL A 70 -2.37 -8.00 -6.10
CA VAL A 70 -2.47 -9.20 -5.28
C VAL A 70 -1.54 -10.26 -5.83
N PHE A 71 -0.69 -10.80 -4.97
CA PHE A 71 0.15 -11.96 -5.29
C PHE A 71 -0.62 -13.22 -4.96
N TYR A 72 -0.50 -14.25 -5.81
CA TYR A 72 -1.11 -15.55 -5.61
C TYR A 72 -0.06 -16.66 -5.61
N ASP A 73 -0.24 -17.67 -4.75
CA ASP A 73 0.44 -18.96 -4.89
C ASP A 73 -0.40 -19.88 -5.79
N GLY A 74 0.18 -20.26 -6.93
CA GLY A 74 -0.42 -21.14 -7.93
C GLY A 74 -0.19 -22.63 -7.73
N ARG A 75 0.44 -23.05 -6.62
CA ARG A 75 0.71 -24.48 -6.34
C ARG A 75 -0.53 -25.32 -6.01
N ALA A 76 -1.66 -24.69 -5.68
CA ALA A 76 -2.91 -25.38 -5.39
C ALA A 76 -3.84 -25.32 -6.61
N ASP A 77 -4.80 -26.25 -6.69
CA ASP A 77 -5.85 -26.27 -7.74
C ASP A 77 -6.69 -24.97 -7.77
N LYS A 78 -6.54 -24.11 -6.76
CA LYS A 78 -7.07 -22.75 -6.69
C LYS A 78 -5.93 -21.80 -6.37
N GLN A 79 -5.85 -20.68 -7.08
CA GLN A 79 -4.93 -19.58 -6.76
C GLN A 79 -5.27 -19.04 -5.36
N ILE A 80 -4.32 -19.09 -4.44
CA ILE A 80 -4.48 -18.56 -3.07
C ILE A 80 -3.89 -17.16 -3.04
N PRO A 81 -4.61 -16.10 -2.63
CA PRO A 81 -4.00 -14.79 -2.46
C PRO A 81 -3.10 -14.79 -1.23
N ILE A 82 -1.85 -14.31 -1.39
CA ILE A 82 -0.78 -14.42 -0.39
C ILE A 82 -0.16 -13.09 0.01
N GLY A 83 -0.42 -12.04 -0.77
CA GLY A 83 0.17 -10.74 -0.55
C GLY A 83 -0.56 -9.64 -1.29
N VAL A 84 -0.43 -8.42 -0.78
CA VAL A 84 -1.14 -7.24 -1.27
C VAL A 84 -0.26 -6.00 -1.18
N ILE A 85 -0.43 -5.09 -2.13
CA ILE A 85 0.11 -3.73 -2.09
C ILE A 85 -0.87 -2.79 -2.79
N ARG A 86 -1.09 -1.62 -2.20
CA ARG A 86 -1.93 -0.54 -2.75
C ARG A 86 -1.09 0.67 -3.09
N LEU A 87 -1.22 1.19 -4.32
CA LEU A 87 -0.64 2.46 -4.76
C LEU A 87 -1.72 3.52 -4.79
N VAL A 88 -1.56 4.53 -3.94
CA VAL A 88 -2.45 5.69 -3.85
C VAL A 88 -1.91 6.82 -4.72
N PRO A 89 -2.68 7.33 -5.70
CA PRO A 89 -2.28 8.48 -6.50
C PRO A 89 -2.41 9.80 -5.73
N PRO A 90 -1.72 10.88 -6.14
CA PRO A 90 -1.96 12.23 -5.64
C PRO A 90 -3.36 12.76 -6.05
N PRO A 91 -3.93 13.76 -5.33
CA PRO A 91 -3.36 14.45 -4.18
C PRO A 91 -3.48 13.61 -2.90
N HIS A 92 -2.73 14.03 -1.87
CA HIS A 92 -2.79 13.45 -0.53
C HIS A 92 -3.15 14.54 0.48
N PRO A 93 -3.89 14.22 1.54
CA PRO A 93 -3.95 15.09 2.71
C PRO A 93 -2.54 15.25 3.31
N SER A 94 -2.31 16.40 3.96
CA SER A 94 -1.02 16.64 4.64
C SER A 94 -0.80 15.62 5.75
N HIS A 95 0.48 15.36 6.05
CA HIS A 95 0.90 14.51 7.17
C HIS A 95 0.21 14.92 8.47
N GLU A 96 0.18 16.23 8.77
CA GLU A 96 -0.53 16.76 9.94
C GLU A 96 -2.03 16.45 9.96
N THR A 97 -2.70 16.53 8.81
CA THR A 97 -4.13 16.22 8.69
C THR A 97 -4.36 14.74 8.95
N LEU A 98 -3.53 13.86 8.37
CA LEU A 98 -3.59 12.42 8.60
C LEU A 98 -3.35 12.04 10.06
N LEU A 99 -2.38 12.67 10.72
CA LEU A 99 -2.10 12.42 12.14
C LEU A 99 -3.25 12.86 13.03
N ARG A 100 -3.84 14.02 12.75
CA ARG A 100 -5.00 14.51 13.51
C ARG A 100 -6.20 13.59 13.36
N ASP A 101 -6.48 13.14 12.14
CA ASP A 101 -7.66 12.34 11.82
C ASP A 101 -7.51 10.88 12.31
N SER A 102 -6.28 10.36 12.39
CA SER A 102 -5.96 9.06 13.00
C SER A 102 -5.88 9.08 14.53
N GLY A 103 -5.93 10.26 15.16
CA GLY A 103 -5.72 10.41 16.61
C GLY A 103 -4.30 10.11 17.06
N ALA A 104 -3.35 10.08 16.12
CA ALA A 104 -1.93 9.81 16.38
C ALA A 104 -1.32 10.93 17.24
N SER A 105 -0.64 10.55 18.33
CA SER A 105 0.20 11.49 19.08
C SER A 105 1.52 11.70 18.32
N HIS A 106 1.91 12.96 18.12
CA HIS A 106 3.13 13.33 17.38
C HIS A 106 4.07 14.16 18.26
N GLN A 107 5.38 14.00 18.05
CA GLN A 107 6.42 14.61 18.88
C GLN A 107 7.01 15.92 18.32
N LEU A 108 6.66 16.33 17.10
CA LEU A 108 7.38 17.40 16.38
C LEU A 108 6.47 18.49 15.81
N GLU A 109 7.06 19.69 15.65
CA GLU A 109 6.40 20.86 15.07
C GLU A 109 6.46 20.78 13.53
N ARG A 110 5.28 20.60 12.90
CA ARG A 110 4.93 20.81 11.48
C ARG A 110 5.93 20.32 10.40
N HIS A 111 5.49 19.35 9.60
CA HIS A 111 6.24 18.83 8.45
C HIS A 111 5.90 19.62 7.17
N ALA A 112 6.91 19.97 6.39
CA ALA A 112 6.73 20.62 5.09
C ALA A 112 6.41 19.58 4.01
N GLU A 113 5.21 19.67 3.41
CA GLU A 113 4.82 18.78 2.31
C GLU A 113 5.67 19.02 1.05
N PRO A 114 5.91 17.98 0.23
CA PRO A 114 6.58 18.14 -1.05
C PRO A 114 5.82 19.10 -1.99
N GLU A 115 6.56 19.94 -2.72
CA GLU A 115 6.00 20.84 -3.74
C GLU A 115 5.64 20.11 -5.06
N GLU A 116 6.08 18.87 -5.22
CA GLU A 116 5.81 18.03 -6.40
C GLU A 116 4.82 16.88 -6.08
N PRO A 117 4.07 16.37 -7.07
CA PRO A 117 3.21 15.21 -6.89
C PRO A 117 4.02 13.96 -6.49
N TYR A 118 3.44 13.13 -5.64
CA TYR A 118 4.01 11.85 -5.22
C TYR A 118 2.94 10.77 -5.09
N VAL A 119 3.35 9.51 -5.12
CA VAL A 119 2.48 8.35 -4.84
C VAL A 119 2.77 7.81 -3.45
N LYS A 120 1.78 7.19 -2.82
CA LYS A 120 1.97 6.46 -1.55
C LYS A 120 1.83 4.97 -1.79
N LEU A 121 2.77 4.15 -1.28
CA LEU A 121 2.53 2.71 -1.15
C LEU A 121 1.96 2.44 0.24
N THR A 122 0.81 1.78 0.26
CA THR A 122 0.03 1.51 1.47
C THR A 122 -0.43 0.05 1.47
N ARG A 123 -0.88 -0.43 2.63
CA ARG A 123 -1.40 -1.81 2.80
C ARG A 123 -0.46 -2.86 2.21
N VAL A 124 0.85 -2.70 2.46
CA VAL A 124 1.88 -3.63 1.96
C VAL A 124 1.97 -4.80 2.92
N GLY A 125 1.63 -6.00 2.46
CA GLY A 125 1.57 -7.16 3.35
C GLY A 125 1.74 -8.49 2.63
N LEU A 126 2.32 -9.46 3.34
CA LEU A 126 2.37 -10.87 2.97
C LEU A 126 1.85 -11.72 4.13
N LEU A 127 1.11 -12.78 3.80
CA LEU A 127 0.74 -13.79 4.78
C LEU A 127 2.01 -14.39 5.43
N PRO A 128 1.99 -14.71 6.74
CA PRO A 128 3.17 -15.15 7.48
C PRO A 128 3.96 -16.28 6.82
N ALA A 129 3.28 -17.26 6.23
CA ALA A 129 3.89 -18.41 5.57
C ALA A 129 4.75 -18.06 4.34
N TYR A 130 4.64 -16.85 3.79
CA TYR A 130 5.33 -16.40 2.59
C TYR A 130 6.39 -15.31 2.87
N ARG A 131 6.61 -14.97 4.15
CA ARG A 131 7.64 -14.00 4.57
C ARG A 131 9.03 -14.62 4.54
N GLY A 132 10.06 -13.78 4.44
CA GLY A 132 11.46 -14.23 4.36
C GLY A 132 11.86 -14.85 3.01
N MET A 133 10.96 -14.85 2.02
CA MET A 133 11.18 -15.42 0.68
C MET A 133 11.54 -14.35 -0.38
N GLY A 134 11.82 -13.11 0.03
CA GLY A 134 12.11 -11.99 -0.88
C GLY A 134 10.89 -11.38 -1.58
N LEU A 135 9.68 -11.89 -1.33
CA LEU A 135 8.46 -11.44 -2.00
C LEU A 135 8.05 -10.00 -1.68
N SER A 136 8.43 -9.45 -0.52
CA SER A 136 8.13 -8.05 -0.18
C SER A 136 8.79 -7.08 -1.17
N ARG A 137 10.04 -7.36 -1.54
CA ARG A 137 10.75 -6.58 -2.57
C ARG A 137 10.05 -6.72 -3.90
N LYS A 138 9.70 -7.95 -4.28
CA LYS A 138 9.00 -8.21 -5.54
C LYS A 138 7.66 -7.48 -5.62
N LEU A 139 6.88 -7.41 -4.54
CA LEU A 139 5.63 -6.64 -4.46
C LEU A 139 5.87 -5.15 -4.71
N VAL A 140 6.82 -4.56 -3.99
CA VAL A 140 7.18 -3.13 -4.11
C VAL A 140 7.70 -2.80 -5.51
N ASP A 141 8.64 -3.59 -6.03
CA ASP A 141 9.20 -3.40 -7.37
C ASP A 141 8.12 -3.55 -8.44
N THR A 142 7.23 -4.55 -8.33
CA THR A 142 6.11 -4.75 -9.28
C THR A 142 5.19 -3.53 -9.37
N ALA A 143 4.83 -2.93 -8.23
CA ALA A 143 3.97 -1.76 -8.20
C ALA A 143 4.67 -0.51 -8.74
N LEU A 144 5.95 -0.32 -8.39
CA LEU A 144 6.73 0.86 -8.79
C LEU A 144 7.17 0.84 -10.25
N ASP A 145 7.57 -0.33 -10.77
CA ASP A 145 7.92 -0.51 -12.17
C ASP A 145 6.69 -0.23 -13.05
N TRP A 146 5.53 -0.80 -12.69
CA TRP A 146 4.27 -0.50 -13.38
C TRP A 146 3.94 1.00 -13.33
N ALA A 147 4.04 1.64 -12.16
CA ALA A 147 3.75 3.06 -12.03
C ALA A 147 4.66 3.92 -12.90
N ALA A 148 5.97 3.61 -12.94
CA ALA A 148 6.95 4.34 -13.75
C ALA A 148 6.63 4.25 -15.25
N GLU A 149 6.18 3.09 -15.73
CA GLU A 149 5.75 2.88 -17.12
C GLU A 149 4.40 3.58 -17.44
N HIS A 150 3.55 3.78 -16.43
CA HIS A 150 2.18 4.32 -16.58
C HIS A 150 2.01 5.69 -15.90
N LYS A 151 3.08 6.50 -15.83
CA LYS A 151 3.11 7.79 -15.09
C LYS A 151 1.95 8.73 -15.36
N HIS A 152 1.42 8.74 -16.58
CA HIS A 152 0.30 9.61 -16.98
C HIS A 152 -1.02 9.17 -16.34
N GLU A 153 -1.23 7.87 -16.16
CA GLU A 153 -2.43 7.32 -15.54
C GLU A 153 -2.45 7.65 -14.04
N VAL A 154 -1.30 7.49 -13.38
CA VAL A 154 -1.11 7.74 -11.94
C VAL A 154 -1.43 9.19 -11.56
N VAL A 155 -1.08 10.16 -12.41
CA VAL A 155 -1.28 11.60 -12.14
C VAL A 155 -2.69 12.07 -12.49
N SER A 156 -3.28 11.49 -13.54
CA SER A 156 -4.61 11.92 -14.02
C SER A 156 -5.73 11.70 -12.99
N ALA A 157 -5.49 10.83 -12.01
CA ALA A 157 -6.42 10.52 -10.92
C ALA A 157 -6.55 11.62 -9.85
N GLY A 158 -5.75 12.70 -9.90
CA GLY A 158 -5.92 13.79 -8.94
C GLY A 158 -5.03 15.02 -9.11
N CYS A 159 -5.63 16.05 -9.69
CA CYS A 159 -5.52 17.46 -9.29
C CYS A 159 -4.18 18.21 -9.30
N ASN A 160 -3.11 17.75 -9.95
CA ASN A 160 -1.96 18.63 -10.25
C ASN A 160 -1.62 18.60 -11.74
N LYS A 161 -1.48 19.79 -12.35
CA LYS A 161 -1.04 19.99 -13.75
C LYS A 161 0.40 19.53 -14.00
N GLN A 162 1.10 19.05 -12.96
CA GLN A 162 2.48 18.61 -13.03
C GLN A 162 2.54 17.08 -13.12
N PRO A 163 3.41 16.52 -13.99
CA PRO A 163 3.61 15.09 -14.04
C PRO A 163 4.29 14.58 -12.75
N TRP A 164 3.96 13.35 -12.35
CA TRP A 164 4.68 12.64 -11.31
C TRP A 164 6.07 12.27 -11.83
N ASN A 165 7.10 12.68 -11.10
CA ASN A 165 8.49 12.47 -11.47
C ASN A 165 9.17 11.39 -10.61
N GLY A 166 8.40 10.43 -10.10
CA GLY A 166 8.94 9.26 -9.39
C GLY A 166 9.05 9.39 -7.87
N LEU A 167 8.46 10.40 -7.24
CA LEU A 167 8.46 10.51 -5.76
C LEU A 167 7.50 9.50 -5.14
N VAL A 168 8.00 8.67 -4.23
CA VAL A 168 7.22 7.64 -3.54
C VAL A 168 7.37 7.83 -2.04
N LEU A 169 6.25 7.87 -1.32
CA LEU A 169 6.21 7.83 0.14
C LEU A 169 5.74 6.45 0.63
N VAL A 170 6.30 6.01 1.75
CA VAL A 170 5.71 4.98 2.61
C VAL A 170 5.61 5.51 4.04
N HIS A 171 4.46 5.26 4.67
CA HIS A 171 4.34 5.29 6.12
C HIS A 171 4.71 3.88 6.58
N ALA A 172 5.99 3.66 6.88
CA ALA A 172 6.51 2.35 7.21
C ALA A 172 6.41 2.10 8.72
N GLN A 173 5.96 0.91 9.12
CA GLN A 173 6.11 0.47 10.51
C GLN A 173 7.60 0.46 10.86
N VAL A 174 7.97 0.97 12.04
CA VAL A 174 9.38 1.04 12.48
C VAL A 174 10.09 -0.31 12.36
N GLN A 175 9.37 -1.40 12.59
CA GLN A 175 9.90 -2.77 12.51
C GLN A 175 10.40 -3.17 11.11
N VAL A 176 9.91 -2.52 10.04
CA VAL A 176 10.30 -2.80 8.64
C VAL A 176 11.09 -1.66 8.00
N GLU A 177 11.50 -0.64 8.76
CA GLU A 177 12.31 0.47 8.28
C GLU A 177 13.59 -0.03 7.57
N ALA A 178 14.33 -0.95 8.19
CA ALA A 178 15.54 -1.52 7.61
C ALA A 178 15.27 -2.30 6.30
N LEU A 179 14.07 -2.86 6.13
CA LEU A 179 13.65 -3.53 4.89
C LEU A 179 13.47 -2.51 3.77
N TYR A 180 12.76 -1.42 4.03
CA TYR A 180 12.57 -0.32 3.08
C TYR A 180 13.88 0.41 2.76
N ALA A 181 14.77 0.58 3.75
CA ALA A 181 16.10 1.12 3.53
C ALA A 181 16.90 0.29 2.50
N ARG A 182 16.86 -1.05 2.61
CA ARG A 182 17.46 -1.93 1.59
C ARG A 182 16.79 -1.82 0.22
N MET A 183 15.57 -1.30 0.12
CA MET A 183 14.87 -1.04 -1.14
C MET A 183 15.15 0.38 -1.69
N GLY A 184 15.99 1.16 -1.01
CA GLY A 184 16.38 2.51 -1.42
C GLY A 184 15.46 3.62 -0.90
N PHE A 185 14.58 3.31 0.07
CA PHE A 185 13.85 4.35 0.79
C PHE A 185 14.74 4.97 1.87
N VAL A 186 14.52 6.24 2.17
CA VAL A 186 15.24 7.01 3.19
C VAL A 186 14.23 7.59 4.16
N THR A 187 14.45 7.35 5.46
CA THR A 187 13.61 7.89 6.53
C THR A 187 13.66 9.41 6.55
N ASP A 188 12.50 10.04 6.65
CA ASP A 188 12.34 11.48 6.83
C ASP A 188 12.22 11.81 8.31
N GLU A 189 13.34 12.20 8.92
CA GLU A 189 13.36 12.57 10.33
C GLU A 189 12.43 13.75 10.65
N SER A 190 12.15 14.62 9.67
CA SER A 190 11.26 15.78 9.87
C SER A 190 9.79 15.38 10.03
N MET A 191 9.40 14.19 9.54
CA MET A 191 8.06 13.63 9.77
C MET A 191 7.91 13.04 11.18
N GLY A 192 9.01 12.85 11.91
CA GLY A 192 9.03 12.24 13.23
C GLY A 192 8.58 10.77 13.23
N THR A 193 8.28 10.28 14.43
CA THR A 193 7.66 8.96 14.66
C THR A 193 6.27 9.18 15.26
N TRP A 194 5.27 8.45 14.77
CA TRP A 194 3.89 8.52 15.27
C TRP A 194 3.29 7.13 15.44
N GLU A 195 2.20 7.05 16.19
CA GLU A 195 1.43 5.82 16.36
C GLU A 195 0.20 5.82 15.45
N GLU A 196 0.01 4.78 14.64
CA GLU A 196 -1.16 4.54 13.81
C GLU A 196 -1.62 3.10 14.08
N GLU A 197 -2.89 2.89 14.46
CA GLU A 197 -3.44 1.58 14.85
C GLU A 197 -2.58 0.85 15.91
N ARG A 198 -2.04 1.59 16.90
CA ARG A 198 -1.14 1.10 17.96
C ARG A 198 0.22 0.60 17.48
N ILE A 199 0.61 0.97 16.27
CA ILE A 199 1.89 0.60 15.67
C ILE A 199 2.67 1.87 15.39
N LEU A 200 3.95 1.88 15.78
CA LEU A 200 4.84 3.00 15.51
C LEU A 200 5.25 3.02 14.04
N HIS A 201 5.14 4.19 13.42
CA HIS A 201 5.45 4.44 12.03
C HIS A 201 6.46 5.58 11.86
N VAL A 202 7.18 5.53 10.74
CA VAL A 202 8.06 6.58 10.22
C VAL A 202 7.72 6.85 8.75
N GLY A 203 7.94 8.08 8.31
CA GLY A 203 7.84 8.42 6.88
C GLY A 203 9.13 8.07 6.18
N MET A 204 9.06 7.40 5.02
CA MET A 204 10.25 7.16 4.20
C MET A 204 9.99 7.47 2.73
N TRP A 205 10.94 8.14 2.09
CA TRP A 205 10.86 8.56 0.70
C TRP A 205 11.78 7.75 -0.20
N LYS A 206 11.35 7.50 -1.44
CA LYS A 206 12.20 6.98 -2.52
C LYS A 206 11.92 7.75 -3.80
N ARG A 207 12.97 7.99 -4.59
CA ARG A 207 12.85 8.41 -5.99
C ARG A 207 13.00 7.18 -6.89
N VAL A 208 12.02 6.93 -7.75
CA VAL A 208 12.15 5.94 -8.85
C VAL A 208 12.47 6.64 -10.17
N ASN A 209 13.19 5.95 -11.05
CA ASN A 209 13.43 6.44 -12.40
C ASN A 209 12.14 6.30 -13.22
N VAL A 210 11.63 7.41 -13.74
CA VAL A 210 10.45 7.43 -14.59
C VAL A 210 10.90 7.73 -16.02
N PRO A 211 10.75 6.78 -16.97
CA PRO A 211 11.11 7.01 -18.36
C PRO A 211 10.41 8.24 -18.95
N PRO A 212 11.03 8.94 -19.93
CA PRO A 212 10.47 10.10 -20.59
C PRO A 212 9.14 9.82 -21.30
#